data_AF-A0A351CZ26-F1
#
_entry.id   AF-A0A351CZ26-F1
#
_cell.length_a   1.000
_cell.length_b   1.000
_cell.length_c   1.000
_cell.angle_alpha   90.00
_cell.angle_beta   90.00
_cell.angle_gamma   90.00
#
_symmetry.space_group_name_H-M   'P 1'
#
loop_
_entity.id
_entity.type
_entity.pdbx_description
1 polymer ?
#
loop_
_entity_poly.entity_id
_entity_poly.type
_entity_poly.pdbx_seq_one_letter_code
_entity_poly.pdbx_strand_id
1 'polypeptide(L)' 'MQPKPKNRNLKIVVGFALVFTSLAVLIIYLGFKNVVSVQLMLLMLIALIGLYVGFGILAASYRFIRSLK' A
#
# COMPACT_ATOMS: atom_id res chain seq x y z
N MET A 1 -21.34 0.98 28.48
CA MET A 1 -20.14 0.21 28.05
C MET A 1 -19.49 0.97 26.91
N GLN A 2 -18.35 1.63 27.14
CA GLN A 2 -17.58 2.32 26.09
C GLN A 2 -16.83 1.28 25.22
N PRO A 3 -16.93 1.29 23.88
CA PRO A 3 -16.16 0.36 23.06
C PRO A 3 -14.68 0.77 23.03
N LYS A 4 -13.82 -0.13 23.53
CA LYS A 4 -12.34 -0.07 23.45
C LYS A 4 -11.88 0.34 22.03
N PRO A 5 -10.86 1.20 21.86
CA PRO A 5 -10.43 1.66 20.55
C PRO A 5 -9.65 0.57 19.80
N LYS A 6 -10.37 -0.36 19.17
CA LYS A 6 -9.86 -1.31 18.15
C LYS A 6 -9.57 -0.58 16.82
N ASN A 7 -9.30 0.72 16.83
CA ASN A 7 -9.33 1.55 15.62
C ASN A 7 -7.93 1.94 15.10
N ARG A 8 -6.85 1.70 15.86
CA ARG A 8 -5.52 2.17 15.47
C ARG A 8 -4.94 1.39 14.28
N ASN A 9 -5.06 0.06 14.30
CA ASN A 9 -4.64 -0.77 13.16
C ASN A 9 -5.52 -0.51 11.92
N LEU A 10 -6.82 -0.29 12.11
CA LEU A 10 -7.75 0.03 11.02
C LEU A 10 -7.39 1.34 10.32
N LYS A 11 -7.06 2.40 11.08
CA LYS A 11 -6.62 3.69 10.51
C LYS A 11 -5.33 3.56 9.71
N ILE A 12 -4.39 2.74 10.18
CA ILE A 12 -3.12 2.50 9.50
C ILE A 12 -3.36 1.76 8.18
N VAL A 13 -4.17 0.70 8.19
CA VAL A 13 -4.53 -0.06 6.98
C VAL A 13 -5.26 0.83 5.97
N VAL A 14 -6.22 1.63 6.40
CA VAL A 14 -6.93 2.58 5.54
C VAL A 14 -5.98 3.62 4.96
N GLY A 15 -5.06 4.17 5.77
CA GLY A 15 -4.05 5.12 5.32
C GLY A 15 -3.14 4.53 4.24
N PHE A 16 -2.65 3.30 4.45
CA PHE A 16 -1.86 2.61 3.43
C PHE A 16 -2.68 2.38 2.16
N ALA A 17 -3.90 1.84 2.26
CA ALA A 17 -4.76 1.62 1.10
C ALA A 17 -4.96 2.91 0.29
N LEU A 18 -5.22 4.04 0.96
CA LEU A 18 -5.38 5.35 0.32
C LEU A 18 -4.11 5.80 -0.42
N VAL A 19 -2.93 5.57 0.15
CA VAL A 19 -1.64 5.90 -0.49
C VAL A 19 -1.40 5.03 -1.72
N PHE A 20 -1.60 3.72 -1.61
CA PHE A 20 -1.42 2.80 -2.75
C PHE A 20 -2.43 3.08 -3.86
N THR A 21 -3.70 3.34 -3.52
CA THR A 21 -4.73 3.69 -4.51
C THR A 21 -4.42 5.01 -5.20
N SER A 22 -4.01 6.05 -4.47
CA SER A 22 -3.67 7.34 -5.07
C SER A 22 -2.44 7.25 -5.99
N LEU A 23 -1.43 6.45 -5.62
CA LEU A 23 -0.29 6.13 -6.49
C LEU A 23 -0.70 5.39 -7.76
N ALA A 24 -1.57 4.38 -7.66
CA ALA A 24 -2.06 3.65 -8.82
C ALA A 24 -2.81 4.57 -9.80
N VAL A 25 -3.71 5.42 -9.28
CA VAL A 25 -4.45 6.41 -10.09
C VAL A 25 -3.48 7.39 -10.75
N LEU A 26 -2.45 7.85 -10.04
CA LEU A 26 -1.44 8.76 -10.57
C LEU A 26 -0.68 8.10 -11.73
N ILE A 27 -0.23 6.84 -11.58
CA ILE A 27 0.48 6.12 -12.64
C ILE A 27 -0.39 5.96 -13.89
N ILE A 28 -1.67 5.61 -13.72
CA ILE A 28 -2.63 5.49 -14.83
C ILE A 28 -2.83 6.84 -15.51
N TYR A 29 -2.98 7.92 -14.74
CA TYR A 29 -3.14 9.28 -15.27
C TYR A 29 -1.92 9.74 -16.06
N LEU A 30 -0.70 9.46 -15.57
CA LEU A 30 0.54 9.75 -16.26
C LEU A 30 0.67 8.96 -17.57
N GLY A 31 0.22 7.70 -17.57
CA GLY A 31 0.12 6.89 -18.78
C GLY A 31 -0.84 7.48 -19.81
N PHE A 32 -2.03 7.93 -19.38
CA PHE A 32 -3.02 8.54 -20.28
C PHE A 32 -2.53 9.85 -20.91
N LYS A 33 -1.73 10.63 -20.18
CA LYS A 33 -1.06 11.83 -20.70
C LYS A 33 0.16 11.54 -21.59
N ASN A 34 0.48 10.27 -21.86
CA ASN A 34 1.68 9.86 -22.60
C ASN A 34 2.98 10.45 -22.04
N VAL A 35 3.00 10.80 -20.74
CA VAL A 35 4.21 11.30 -20.07
C VAL A 35 5.23 10.17 -19.89
N VAL A 36 4.73 8.93 -19.82
CA VAL A 36 5.52 7.73 -19.57
C VAL A 36 5.13 6.67 -20.60
N SER A 37 6.13 5.99 -21.17
CA SER A 37 5.91 4.87 -22.09
C SER A 37 5.14 3.74 -21.42
N VAL A 38 4.34 2.98 -22.18
CA VAL A 38 3.55 1.84 -21.69
C VAL A 38 4.41 0.83 -20.93
N GLN A 39 5.64 0.60 -21.38
CA GLN A 39 6.60 -0.29 -20.70
C GLN A 39 6.96 0.23 -19.30
N LEU A 40 7.24 1.52 -19.16
CA LEU A 40 7.54 2.15 -17.88
C LEU A 40 6.30 2.20 -16.97
N MET A 41 5.12 2.45 -17.54
CA MET A 41 3.86 2.41 -16.78
C MET A 41 3.61 1.02 -16.18
N LEU A 42 3.79 -0.05 -16.99
CA LEU A 42 3.70 -1.43 -16.51
C LEU A 42 4.75 -1.74 -15.45
N LEU A 43 6.00 -1.29 -15.64
CA LEU A 43 7.07 -1.46 -14.66
C LEU A 43 6.73 -0.77 -13.33
N MET A 44 6.19 0.44 -13.37
CA MET A 44 5.74 1.19 -12.18
C MET A 44 4.58 0.48 -11.48
N LEU A 45 3.63 -0.10 -12.21
CA LEU A 45 2.55 -0.90 -11.63
C LEU A 45 3.09 -2.16 -10.94
N ILE A 46 4.01 -2.88 -11.58
CA ILE A 46 4.63 -4.08 -11.01
C ILE A 46 5.43 -3.71 -9.75
N ALA A 47 6.18 -2.61 -9.79
CA ALA A 47 6.92 -2.09 -8.64
C ALA A 47 5.96 -1.72 -7.49
N LEU A 48 4.82 -1.10 -7.79
CA LEU A 48 3.80 -0.77 -6.79
C LEU A 48 3.20 -2.02 -6.14
N ILE A 49 2.96 -3.09 -6.91
CA ILE A 49 2.54 -4.39 -6.37
C ILE A 49 3.63 -4.98 -5.47
N GLY A 50 4.89 -4.96 -5.93
CA GLY A 50 6.02 -5.43 -5.13
C GLY A 50 6.14 -4.68 -3.80
N LEU A 51 5.96 -3.36 -3.82
CA LEU A 51 5.96 -2.53 -2.62
C LEU A 51 4.79 -2.88 -1.68
N TYR A 52 3.59 -3.11 -2.21
CA TYR A 52 2.42 -3.50 -1.43
C TYR A 52 2.62 -4.85 -0.72
N VAL A 53 3.14 -5.84 -1.45
CA VAL A 53 3.48 -7.16 -0.89
C VAL A 53 4.59 -7.03 0.15
N GLY A 54 5.65 -6.28 -0.15
CA GLY A 54 6.75 -6.02 0.79
C GLY A 54 6.27 -5.39 2.09
N PHE A 55 5.37 -4.40 2.02
CA PHE A 55 4.73 -3.81 3.20
C PHE A 55 3.88 -4.82 3.97
N GLY A 56 3.14 -5.68 3.28
CA GLY A 56 2.36 -6.76 3.90
C GLY A 56 3.23 -7.74 4.70
N ILE A 57 4.36 -8.15 4.13
CA ILE A 57 5.35 -9.01 4.80
C ILE A 57 5.93 -8.27 6.03
N LEU A 58 6.29 -7.00 5.89
CA LEU A 58 6.83 -6.20 6.99
C LEU A 58 5.84 -6.08 8.15
N ALA A 59 4.56 -5.86 7.85
CA ALA A 59 3.49 -5.80 8.84
C ALA A 59 3.27 -7.17 9.54
N ALA A 60 3.33 -8.27 8.78
CA ALA A 60 3.24 -9.62 9.32
C ALA A 60 4.42 -9.95 10.23
N SER A 61 5.65 -9.63 9.81
CA SER A 61 6.86 -9.78 10.61
C SER A 61 6.81 -8.96 11.90
N TYR A 62 6.33 -7.72 11.83
CA TYR A 62 6.17 -6.88 13.02
C TYR A 62 5.15 -7.48 14.01
N ARG A 63 4.06 -8.05 13.48
CA ARG A 63 3.06 -8.77 14.29
C ARG A 63 3.64 -10.03 14.92
N PHE A 64 4.48 -10.76 14.20
CA PHE A 64 5.14 -11.97 14.68
C PHE A 64 6.13 -11.65 15.81
N ILE A 65 7.03 -10.67 15.61
CA ILE A 65 7.97 -10.21 16.64
C ILE A 65 7.23 -9.74 17.89
N ARG A 66 6.13 -8.97 17.72
CA ARG A 66 5.30 -8.53 18.83
C ARG A 66 4.62 -9.69 19.57
N SER A 67 4.37 -10.82 18.91
CA SER A 67 3.75 -12.00 19.54
C SER A 67 4.75 -12.86 20.30
N LEU A 68 6.06 -12.71 20.03
CA LEU A 68 7.13 -13.44 20.68
C LEU A 68 7.66 -12.73 21.95
N LYS A 69 7.20 -11.50 22.21
CA LYS A 69 7.57 -10.68 23.36
C LYS A 69 6.36 -10.49 24.27
#